data_AF-A0A6Y2KB46-F1
#
_entry.id   AF-A0A6Y2KB46-F1
#
_cell.length_a   1.000
_cell.length_b   1.000
_cell.length_c   1.000
_cell.angle_alpha   90.00
_cell.angle_beta   90.00
_cell.angle_gamma   90.00
#
_symmetry.space_group_name_H-M   'P 1'
#
loop_
_entity.id
_entity.type
_entity.pdbx_description
1 polymer ?
#
loop_
_entity_poly.entity_id
_entity_poly.type
_entity_poly.pdbx_seq_one_letter_code
_entity_poly.pdbx_strand_id
1 'polypeptide(L)'
;MSVEISAKPRPIIPYEHPDAAMYCLLFKQHIIRQWCKKCPYDIHDTRLQKLFQDSQISLQYQCDYLVRYVAEAFDHYAVWGHTHAYYPGRPSQQNARTDALEGVSRVLPTLAVWLRNQPAGEGRMDDLKGGTLNITAIITEAFLAGTDPTHPGYWGKLHDYDQRICESADLALALWLCRETVWERLSSAQQQQITCWFNQVNGLQTVDNNWHLFPLTVQFVMRALNGSGDVSNEKYERIKEFHVGGGWFRDGAHGNYDYYNAWGFHYSLYWLDQINPEYDPQFIRSCMAEFVTTYRYLMTPQGIPFFGRSACYRLAVSAPLLAVASHSKDALQIGEAKRALETTLRYFIGNGAMRFGVPTQGLFADDERLVDNYSGPASSFWSLRALNIALYCASDINLWLCESRQLPVELQDFSLTIEPVNLFVMGTCETKEVVATFRSDYTQQQSPLTRGLTTPSWSARFKEWLTGRAERPKNNLLRKGVTSYSSKMTAFF
;
A
#
# COMPACT_ATOMS: atom_id res chain seq x y z
N MET A 1 -11.17 -26.95 -9.82
CA MET A 1 -12.40 -26.89 -8.99
C MET A 1 -12.39 -25.54 -8.30
N SER A 2 -13.49 -24.77 -8.35
CA SER A 2 -13.56 -23.48 -7.65
C SER A 2 -13.56 -23.72 -6.14
N VAL A 3 -12.62 -23.12 -5.41
CA VAL A 3 -12.62 -23.14 -3.94
C VAL A 3 -13.87 -22.40 -3.45
N GLU A 4 -14.74 -23.10 -2.71
CA GLU A 4 -15.91 -22.50 -2.09
C GLU A 4 -15.49 -21.87 -0.76
N ILE A 5 -15.66 -20.55 -0.64
CA ILE A 5 -15.33 -19.80 0.59
C ILE A 5 -16.64 -19.41 1.25
N SER A 6 -16.84 -19.88 2.48
CA SER A 6 -18.00 -19.55 3.30
C SER A 6 -18.13 -18.04 3.48
N ALA A 7 -19.31 -17.49 3.24
CA ALA A 7 -19.56 -16.05 3.42
C ALA A 7 -19.91 -15.75 4.88
N LYS A 8 -19.29 -14.71 5.45
CA LYS A 8 -19.77 -14.07 6.69
C LYS A 8 -20.60 -12.83 6.34
N PRO A 9 -21.67 -12.52 7.09
CA PRO A 9 -22.46 -11.31 6.87
C PRO A 9 -21.59 -10.06 6.88
N ARG A 10 -21.78 -9.16 5.91
CA ARG A 10 -21.10 -7.87 5.91
C ARG A 10 -21.67 -7.00 7.04
N PRO A 11 -20.84 -6.51 7.97
CA PRO A 11 -21.29 -5.64 9.05
C PRO A 11 -21.71 -4.27 8.53
N ILE A 12 -22.51 -3.55 9.31
CA ILE A 12 -22.77 -2.13 9.07
C ILE A 12 -21.53 -1.35 9.52
N ILE A 13 -20.82 -0.76 8.56
CA ILE A 13 -19.65 0.08 8.84
C ILE A 13 -20.14 1.52 9.05
N PRO A 14 -19.94 2.13 10.24
CA PRO A 14 -20.48 3.46 10.56
C PRO A 14 -20.12 4.55 9.55
N TYR A 15 -18.88 4.54 9.04
CA TYR A 15 -18.43 5.53 8.05
C TYR A 15 -18.99 5.29 6.63
N GLU A 16 -19.49 4.09 6.34
CA GLU A 16 -20.25 3.81 5.11
C GLU A 16 -21.71 4.30 5.23
N HIS A 17 -22.25 4.32 6.46
CA HIS A 17 -23.63 4.68 6.79
C HIS A 17 -23.69 5.74 7.92
N PRO A 18 -23.19 6.97 7.68
CA PRO A 18 -23.10 7.99 8.73
C PRO A 18 -24.48 8.46 9.19
N ASP A 19 -24.66 8.55 10.51
CA ASP A 19 -25.79 9.23 11.14
C ASP A 19 -25.57 10.75 11.22
N ALA A 20 -26.55 11.48 11.75
CA ALA A 20 -26.46 12.94 11.88
C ALA A 20 -25.29 13.39 12.77
N ALA A 21 -25.00 12.66 13.85
CA ALA A 21 -23.89 12.98 14.76
C ALA A 21 -22.54 12.81 14.06
N MET A 22 -22.40 11.75 13.25
CA MET A 22 -21.23 11.51 12.41
C MET A 22 -21.07 12.61 11.36
N TYR A 23 -22.14 13.09 10.73
CA TYR A 23 -22.05 14.22 9.82
C TYR A 23 -21.58 15.52 10.50
N CYS A 24 -22.04 15.81 11.73
CA CYS A 24 -21.52 16.93 12.51
C CYS A 24 -20.03 16.78 12.82
N LEU A 25 -19.59 15.56 13.19
CA LEU A 25 -18.18 15.26 13.42
C LEU A 25 -17.36 15.45 12.14
N LEU A 26 -17.82 14.93 11.00
CA LEU A 26 -17.15 15.07 9.71
C LEU A 26 -17.01 16.54 9.30
N PHE A 27 -18.05 17.34 9.48
CA PHE A 27 -18.00 18.78 9.22
C PHE A 27 -16.98 19.49 10.11
N LYS A 28 -16.95 19.20 11.42
CA LYS A 28 -15.93 19.72 12.34
C LYS A 28 -14.52 19.33 11.89
N GLN A 29 -14.32 18.06 11.51
CA GLN A 29 -13.04 17.55 11.04
C GLN A 29 -12.64 18.15 9.69
N HIS A 30 -13.60 18.48 8.83
CA HIS A 30 -13.36 19.23 7.60
C HIS A 30 -12.80 20.63 7.89
N ILE A 31 -13.36 21.35 8.87
CA ILE A 31 -12.82 22.66 9.29
C ILE A 31 -11.39 22.52 9.81
N ILE A 32 -11.14 21.52 10.67
CA ILE A 32 -9.78 21.23 11.16
C ILE A 32 -8.82 20.98 9.98
N ARG A 33 -9.23 20.20 8.98
CA ARG A 33 -8.44 19.97 7.76
C ARG A 33 -8.10 21.29 7.07
N GLN A 34 -9.05 22.21 6.92
CA GLN A 34 -8.78 23.51 6.29
C GLN A 34 -7.79 24.35 7.09
N TRP A 35 -7.81 24.27 8.42
CA TRP A 35 -6.88 24.99 9.28
C TRP A 35 -5.46 24.38 9.27
N CYS A 36 -5.36 23.06 9.20
CA CYS A 36 -4.07 22.36 9.15
C CYS A 36 -3.45 22.31 7.74
N LYS A 37 -4.21 22.68 6.71
CA LYS A 37 -3.77 22.62 5.31
C LYS A 37 -2.59 23.57 5.08
N LYS A 38 -1.47 23.01 4.63
CA LYS A 38 -0.28 23.77 4.21
C LYS A 38 -0.27 23.94 2.69
N CYS A 39 0.62 24.81 2.19
CA CYS A 39 0.86 24.92 0.75
C CYS A 39 1.33 23.58 0.17
N PRO A 40 0.97 23.25 -1.08
CA PRO A 40 1.49 22.05 -1.74
C PRO A 40 3.02 22.08 -1.84
N TYR A 41 3.65 20.93 -1.56
CA TYR A 41 5.08 20.69 -1.63
C TYR A 41 5.49 20.30 -3.07
N ASP A 42 5.59 21.27 -3.98
CA ASP A 42 5.83 21.01 -5.42
C ASP A 42 7.29 21.23 -5.87
N ILE A 43 8.16 21.66 -4.95
CA ILE A 43 9.53 22.16 -5.21
C ILE A 43 10.39 21.16 -5.99
N HIS A 44 10.14 19.86 -5.83
CA HIS A 44 10.92 18.79 -6.46
C HIS A 44 10.14 17.90 -7.44
N ASP A 45 8.86 18.20 -7.71
CA ASP A 45 8.01 17.37 -8.57
C ASP A 45 8.63 17.16 -9.97
N THR A 46 8.99 18.27 -10.63
CA THR A 46 9.60 18.24 -11.96
C THR A 46 10.94 17.52 -11.96
N ARG A 47 11.75 17.68 -10.90
CA ARG A 47 13.07 17.05 -10.80
C ARG A 47 12.95 15.55 -10.61
N LEU A 48 12.07 15.11 -9.70
CA LEU A 48 11.76 13.71 -9.48
C LEU A 48 11.30 13.04 -10.80
N GLN A 49 10.34 13.66 -11.50
CA GLN A 49 9.85 13.13 -12.77
C GLN A 49 10.98 12.94 -13.79
N LYS A 50 11.84 13.96 -13.99
CA LYS A 50 12.98 13.90 -14.91
C LYS A 50 13.98 12.81 -14.53
N LEU A 51 14.26 12.62 -13.24
CA LEU A 51 15.16 11.55 -12.77
C LEU A 51 14.65 10.17 -13.16
N PHE A 52 13.33 9.94 -13.12
CA PHE A 52 12.72 8.66 -13.50
C PHE A 52 12.52 8.50 -15.02
N GLN A 53 12.64 9.57 -15.80
CA GLN A 53 12.68 9.52 -17.27
C GLN A 53 14.08 9.23 -17.81
N ASP A 54 15.13 9.53 -17.04
CA ASP A 54 16.52 9.32 -17.44
C ASP A 54 16.96 7.87 -17.17
N SER A 55 17.25 7.13 -18.25
CA SER A 55 17.70 5.75 -18.19
C SER A 55 19.14 5.59 -17.70
N GLN A 56 19.94 6.66 -17.69
CA GLN A 56 21.34 6.63 -17.23
C GLN A 56 21.45 6.72 -15.70
N ILE A 57 20.41 7.23 -15.03
CA ILE A 57 20.38 7.31 -13.58
C ILE A 57 20.10 5.91 -13.00
N SER A 58 20.94 5.50 -12.05
CA SER A 58 20.82 4.21 -11.40
C SER A 58 19.52 4.11 -10.58
N LEU A 59 18.93 2.91 -10.54
CA LEU A 59 17.74 2.64 -9.73
C LEU A 59 17.95 2.99 -8.25
N GLN A 60 19.15 2.75 -7.72
CA GLN A 60 19.49 3.06 -6.34
C GLN A 60 19.38 4.57 -6.07
N TYR A 61 19.94 5.41 -6.94
CA TYR A 61 19.85 6.86 -6.80
C TYR A 61 18.40 7.34 -6.96
N GLN A 62 17.64 6.78 -7.91
CA GLN A 62 16.21 7.07 -8.09
C GLN A 62 15.42 6.76 -6.81
N CYS A 63 15.68 5.61 -6.18
CA CYS A 63 15.02 5.20 -4.94
C CYS A 63 15.44 6.08 -3.74
N ASP A 64 16.73 6.41 -3.60
CA ASP A 64 17.22 7.32 -2.55
C ASP A 64 16.55 8.70 -2.66
N TYR A 65 16.52 9.26 -3.87
CA TYR A 65 15.88 10.55 -4.13
C TYR A 65 14.37 10.51 -3.81
N LEU A 66 13.69 9.41 -4.16
CA LEU A 66 12.28 9.22 -3.84
C LEU A 66 12.03 9.15 -2.32
N VAL A 67 12.88 8.47 -1.56
CA VAL A 67 12.78 8.44 -0.09
C VAL A 67 12.93 9.83 0.49
N ARG A 68 13.93 10.60 0.06
CA ARG A 68 14.17 11.98 0.52
C ARG A 68 13.03 12.92 0.16
N TYR A 69 12.48 12.78 -1.05
CA TYR A 69 11.30 13.53 -1.51
C TYR A 69 10.08 13.27 -0.62
N VAL A 70 9.83 12.01 -0.26
CA VAL A 70 8.73 11.63 0.64
C VAL A 70 8.98 12.12 2.07
N ALA A 71 10.21 11.98 2.58
CA ALA A 71 10.58 12.39 3.93
C ALA A 71 10.42 13.90 4.14
N GLU A 72 10.90 14.71 3.19
CA GLU A 72 10.81 16.17 3.28
C GLU A 72 9.36 16.66 3.14
N ALA A 73 8.57 16.02 2.27
CA ALA A 73 7.14 16.30 2.19
C ALA A 73 6.42 15.93 3.49
N PHE A 74 6.77 14.79 4.10
CA PHE A 74 6.17 14.35 5.35
C PHE A 74 6.41 15.35 6.48
N ASP A 75 7.67 15.75 6.69
CA ASP A 75 8.03 16.80 7.65
C ASP A 75 7.27 18.11 7.35
N HIS A 76 7.18 18.49 6.07
CA HIS A 76 6.42 19.66 5.64
C HIS A 76 4.94 19.57 6.01
N TYR A 77 4.24 18.45 5.83
CA TYR A 77 2.80 18.32 6.13
C TYR A 77 2.46 17.88 7.56
N ALA A 78 3.44 17.41 8.31
CA ALA A 78 3.25 16.90 9.66
C ALA A 78 2.75 17.99 10.63
N VAL A 79 1.94 17.56 11.60
CA VAL A 79 1.45 18.35 12.72
C VAL A 79 1.46 17.52 14.00
N TRP A 80 1.42 18.22 15.14
CA TRP A 80 1.30 17.61 16.48
C TRP A 80 2.35 16.52 16.71
N GLY A 81 3.63 16.85 16.50
CA GLY A 81 4.75 15.92 16.71
C GLY A 81 4.70 14.70 15.78
N HIS A 82 4.53 14.92 14.48
CA HIS A 82 4.53 13.86 13.45
C HIS A 82 3.45 12.77 13.61
N THR A 83 2.40 13.04 14.38
CA THR A 83 1.30 12.09 14.60
C THR A 83 0.23 12.11 13.52
N HIS A 84 0.15 13.20 12.76
CA HIS A 84 -0.77 13.38 11.63
C HIS A 84 -0.08 14.21 10.54
N ALA A 85 -0.35 13.93 9.26
CA ALA A 85 0.15 14.70 8.13
C ALA A 85 -0.97 15.00 7.12
N TYR A 86 -1.26 16.29 6.92
CA TYR A 86 -2.38 16.74 6.08
C TYR A 86 -1.93 17.02 4.65
N TYR A 87 -1.82 15.95 3.85
CA TYR A 87 -1.50 16.04 2.42
C TYR A 87 -2.63 16.68 1.60
N PRO A 88 -2.31 17.40 0.50
CA PRO A 88 -3.31 17.88 -0.45
C PRO A 88 -3.97 16.69 -1.16
N GLY A 89 -5.26 16.82 -1.47
CA GLY A 89 -6.01 15.78 -2.17
C GLY A 89 -7.48 15.74 -1.74
N ARG A 90 -8.19 14.78 -2.30
CA ARG A 90 -9.60 14.52 -1.98
C ARG A 90 -9.74 13.63 -0.76
N PRO A 91 -10.78 13.87 0.06
CA PRO A 91 -11.01 13.09 1.27
C PRO A 91 -11.38 11.64 0.97
N SER A 92 -11.26 10.80 2.00
CA SER A 92 -11.95 9.51 2.04
C SER A 92 -13.35 9.65 2.64
N GLN A 93 -14.05 8.54 2.79
CA GLN A 93 -15.29 8.43 3.56
C GLN A 93 -15.06 8.46 5.09
N GLN A 94 -13.81 8.34 5.54
CA GLN A 94 -13.39 8.50 6.92
C GLN A 94 -13.33 9.99 7.30
N ASN A 95 -13.01 10.27 8.56
CA ASN A 95 -12.79 11.63 9.02
C ASN A 95 -11.40 12.15 8.66
N ALA A 96 -11.21 13.48 8.71
CA ALA A 96 -9.96 14.12 8.30
C ALA A 96 -8.74 13.76 9.14
N ARG A 97 -8.91 13.43 10.43
CA ARG A 97 -7.81 12.97 11.27
C ARG A 97 -7.36 11.57 10.89
N THR A 98 -8.30 10.67 10.60
CA THR A 98 -7.95 9.34 10.07
C THR A 98 -7.22 9.46 8.74
N ASP A 99 -7.69 10.31 7.82
CA ASP A 99 -6.98 10.59 6.57
C ASP A 99 -5.55 11.13 6.80
N ALA A 100 -5.37 11.98 7.80
CA ALA A 100 -4.06 12.54 8.12
C ALA A 100 -3.16 11.53 8.86
N LEU A 101 -3.73 10.60 9.62
CA LEU A 101 -3.01 9.47 10.19
C LEU A 101 -2.47 8.54 9.09
N GLU A 102 -3.21 8.33 8.00
CA GLU A 102 -2.71 7.57 6.84
C GLU A 102 -1.39 8.17 6.29
N GLY A 103 -1.25 9.50 6.36
CA GLY A 103 -0.03 10.22 5.97
C GLY A 103 1.16 9.95 6.87
N VAL A 104 0.94 9.36 8.04
CA VAL A 104 1.99 8.92 8.98
C VAL A 104 2.18 7.43 8.85
N SER A 105 1.14 6.64 9.11
CA SER A 105 1.20 5.17 9.12
C SER A 105 1.78 4.60 7.84
N ARG A 106 1.50 5.21 6.68
CA ARG A 106 1.96 4.70 5.38
C ARG A 106 3.30 5.26 4.94
N VAL A 107 3.81 6.30 5.60
CA VAL A 107 5.15 6.88 5.35
C VAL A 107 6.20 6.31 6.30
N LEU A 108 5.84 6.07 7.58
CA LEU A 108 6.79 5.60 8.59
C LEU A 108 7.52 4.29 8.19
N PRO A 109 6.90 3.28 7.53
CA PRO A 109 7.63 2.11 7.06
C PRO A 109 8.79 2.45 6.12
N THR A 110 8.62 3.44 5.23
CA THR A 110 9.66 3.89 4.30
C THR A 110 10.80 4.59 5.04
N LEU A 111 10.48 5.42 6.03
CA LEU A 111 11.50 6.07 6.87
C LEU A 111 12.22 5.06 7.77
N ALA A 112 11.48 4.09 8.32
CA ALA A 112 12.01 3.07 9.21
C ALA A 112 12.95 2.10 8.47
N VAL A 113 12.61 1.68 7.24
CA VAL A 113 13.51 0.83 6.45
C VAL A 113 14.76 1.60 5.99
N TRP A 114 14.63 2.88 5.64
CA TRP A 114 15.80 3.72 5.36
C TRP A 114 16.71 3.79 6.59
N LEU A 115 16.12 4.03 7.78
CA LEU A 115 16.84 4.14 9.04
C LEU A 115 17.54 2.83 9.44
N ARG A 116 16.89 1.68 9.24
CA ARG A 116 17.49 0.35 9.45
C ARG A 116 18.80 0.17 8.70
N ASN A 117 18.87 0.72 7.49
CA ASN A 117 20.03 0.55 6.62
C ASN A 117 21.15 1.58 6.88
N GLN A 118 20.98 2.48 7.85
CA GLN A 118 22.02 3.42 8.25
C GLN A 118 22.94 2.82 9.32
N PRO A 119 24.21 3.26 9.40
CA PRO A 119 25.09 2.93 10.50
C PRO A 119 24.48 3.29 11.87
N ALA A 120 24.85 2.53 12.91
CA ALA A 120 24.36 2.79 14.26
C ALA A 120 24.70 4.22 14.72
N GLY A 121 23.68 5.00 15.06
CA GLY A 121 23.82 6.41 15.45
C GLY A 121 23.63 7.43 14.32
N GLU A 122 23.56 6.99 13.06
CA GLU A 122 23.30 7.85 11.90
C GLU A 122 21.80 7.89 11.56
N GLY A 123 21.03 8.57 12.41
CA GLY A 123 19.59 8.76 12.24
C GLY A 123 19.20 9.98 11.40
N ARG A 124 20.15 10.59 10.69
CA ARG A 124 20.02 11.89 10.04
C ARG A 124 20.11 11.76 8.53
N MET A 125 19.09 12.26 7.84
CA MET A 125 18.99 12.24 6.38
C MET A 125 19.22 13.63 5.84
N ASP A 126 20.09 13.79 4.84
CA ASP A 126 20.18 15.04 4.09
C ASP A 126 18.90 15.24 3.27
N ASP A 127 18.23 16.38 3.46
CA ASP A 127 17.04 16.71 2.68
C ASP A 127 17.40 17.18 1.26
N LEU A 128 16.41 17.46 0.41
CA LEU A 128 16.64 17.88 -0.97
C LEU A 128 16.88 19.39 -1.11
N LYS A 129 16.64 20.17 -0.04
CA LYS A 129 16.91 21.61 0.07
C LYS A 129 18.30 21.94 0.62
N GLY A 130 19.08 20.95 1.04
CA GLY A 130 20.42 21.11 1.61
C GLY A 130 20.45 21.25 3.14
N GLY A 131 19.35 20.92 3.81
CA GLY A 131 19.27 20.74 5.26
C GLY A 131 19.37 19.26 5.67
N THR A 132 18.92 18.96 6.89
CA THR A 132 18.98 17.62 7.46
C THR A 132 17.74 17.31 8.29
N LEU A 133 17.12 16.17 8.04
CA LEU A 133 16.00 15.62 8.82
C LEU A 133 16.52 14.60 9.83
N ASN A 134 16.06 14.70 11.08
CA ASN A 134 16.35 13.70 12.11
C ASN A 134 15.26 12.62 12.10
N ILE A 135 15.45 11.59 11.28
CA ILE A 135 14.48 10.53 11.08
C ILE A 135 14.21 9.74 12.36
N THR A 136 15.24 9.48 13.17
CA THR A 136 15.08 8.82 14.47
C THR A 136 14.17 9.63 15.39
N ALA A 137 14.37 10.95 15.46
CA ALA A 137 13.55 11.82 16.30
C ALA A 137 12.10 11.91 15.77
N ILE A 138 11.92 12.04 14.46
CA ILE A 138 10.59 12.07 13.82
C ILE A 138 9.79 10.81 14.16
N ILE A 139 10.37 9.62 13.98
CA ILE A 139 9.69 8.35 14.28
C ILE A 139 9.40 8.23 15.77
N THR A 140 10.39 8.55 16.62
CA THR A 140 10.24 8.47 18.08
C THR A 140 9.13 9.39 18.58
N GLU A 141 9.10 10.65 18.12
CA GLU A 141 8.08 11.63 18.48
C GLU A 141 6.69 11.17 18.02
N ALA A 142 6.57 10.69 16.78
CA ALA A 142 5.30 10.20 16.24
C ALA A 142 4.69 9.09 17.12
N PHE A 143 5.49 8.11 17.56
CA PHE A 143 4.99 7.05 18.44
C PHE A 143 4.64 7.56 19.83
N LEU A 144 5.49 8.37 20.46
CA LEU A 144 5.25 8.85 21.83
C LEU A 144 4.03 9.77 21.88
N ALA A 145 3.92 10.74 20.98
CA ALA A 145 2.81 11.67 20.96
C ALA A 145 1.53 11.05 20.37
N GLY A 146 1.66 10.04 19.50
CA GLY A 146 0.53 9.34 18.87
C GLY A 146 -0.15 8.34 19.80
N THR A 147 0.60 7.79 20.77
CA THR A 147 0.09 6.81 21.74
C THR A 147 -0.23 7.40 23.11
N ASP A 148 0.06 8.68 23.35
CA ASP A 148 -0.30 9.42 24.57
C ASP A 148 -1.76 9.93 24.50
N PRO A 149 -2.69 9.44 25.34
CA PRO A 149 -4.09 9.87 25.34
C PRO A 149 -4.32 11.35 25.70
N THR A 150 -3.35 12.01 26.30
CA THR A 150 -3.43 13.42 26.71
C THR A 150 -2.91 14.38 25.64
N HIS A 151 -2.14 13.87 24.67
CA HIS A 151 -1.54 14.67 23.62
C HIS A 151 -2.58 15.02 22.53
N PRO A 152 -2.59 16.25 21.97
CA PRO A 152 -3.52 16.64 20.90
C PRO A 152 -3.38 15.77 19.63
N GLY A 153 -2.22 15.14 19.46
CA GLY A 153 -1.88 14.21 18.40
C GLY A 153 -2.28 12.75 18.64
N TYR A 154 -2.96 12.41 19.75
CA TYR A 154 -3.37 11.02 20.03
C TYR A 154 -4.10 10.39 18.84
N TRP A 155 -3.71 9.18 18.47
CA TRP A 155 -4.34 8.40 17.40
C TRP A 155 -5.72 7.86 17.78
N GLY A 156 -6.08 7.98 19.06
CA GLY A 156 -7.42 7.69 19.57
C GLY A 156 -7.61 6.23 19.98
N LYS A 157 -8.79 5.97 20.53
CA LYS A 157 -9.24 4.62 20.89
C LYS A 157 -9.81 3.90 19.66
N LEU A 158 -9.38 2.66 19.45
CA LEU A 158 -9.87 1.83 18.35
C LEU A 158 -11.24 1.23 18.71
N HIS A 159 -12.02 0.90 17.69
CA HIS A 159 -13.29 0.19 17.80
C HIS A 159 -13.46 -0.80 16.64
N ASP A 160 -14.53 -1.59 16.64
CA ASP A 160 -14.80 -2.54 15.55
C ASP A 160 -14.88 -1.84 14.19
N TYR A 161 -14.31 -2.49 13.17
CA TYR A 161 -14.29 -2.04 11.77
C TYR A 161 -13.64 -0.66 11.55
N ASP A 162 -12.75 -0.25 12.46
CA ASP A 162 -12.03 1.02 12.40
C ASP A 162 -10.87 0.95 11.40
N GLN A 163 -10.76 1.96 10.53
CA GLN A 163 -9.63 2.13 9.61
C GLN A 163 -8.29 2.14 10.36
N ARG A 164 -8.25 2.61 11.61
CA ARG A 164 -7.03 2.62 12.43
C ARG A 164 -6.49 1.22 12.72
N ILE A 165 -7.31 0.17 12.64
CA ILE A 165 -6.82 -1.22 12.68
C ILE A 165 -5.92 -1.46 11.47
N CYS A 166 -6.32 -1.03 10.28
CA CYS A 166 -5.52 -1.13 9.07
C CYS A 166 -4.20 -0.34 9.20
N GLU A 167 -4.29 0.92 9.63
CA GLU A 167 -3.13 1.80 9.78
C GLU A 167 -2.15 1.30 10.87
N SER A 168 -2.66 0.63 11.91
CA SER A 168 -1.82 0.06 12.98
C SER A 168 -0.85 -1.01 12.48
N ALA A 169 -1.15 -1.71 11.39
CA ALA A 169 -0.25 -2.72 10.82
C ALA A 169 1.02 -2.10 10.25
N ASP A 170 0.90 -1.03 9.46
CA ASP A 170 2.04 -0.32 8.90
C ASP A 170 2.82 0.43 10.01
N LEU A 171 2.14 0.98 11.03
CA LEU A 171 2.79 1.55 12.21
C LEU A 171 3.60 0.50 12.99
N ALA A 172 3.02 -0.67 13.25
CA ALA A 172 3.73 -1.76 13.93
C ALA A 172 4.95 -2.21 13.10
N LEU A 173 4.78 -2.40 11.79
CA LEU A 173 5.87 -2.74 10.89
C LEU A 173 7.00 -1.70 10.95
N ALA A 174 6.68 -0.40 10.91
CA ALA A 174 7.68 0.65 11.04
C ALA A 174 8.47 0.55 12.34
N LEU A 175 7.80 0.32 13.47
CA LEU A 175 8.45 0.16 14.77
C LEU A 175 9.37 -1.07 14.81
N TRP A 176 8.95 -2.19 14.21
CA TRP A 176 9.77 -3.39 14.11
C TRP A 176 10.99 -3.19 13.21
N LEU A 177 10.84 -2.49 12.08
CA LEU A 177 11.92 -2.21 11.14
C LEU A 177 13.03 -1.36 11.78
N CYS A 178 12.68 -0.39 12.61
CA CYS A 178 13.64 0.49 13.28
C CYS A 178 13.89 0.15 14.77
N ARG A 179 13.57 -1.08 15.19
CA ARG A 179 13.57 -1.48 16.61
C ARG A 179 14.89 -1.22 17.35
N GLU A 180 16.03 -1.50 16.72
CA GLU A 180 17.36 -1.32 17.31
C GLU A 180 17.70 0.17 17.56
N THR A 181 17.17 1.05 16.71
CA THR A 181 17.45 2.49 16.77
C THR A 181 16.40 3.25 17.58
N VAL A 182 15.15 2.77 17.60
CA VAL A 182 14.03 3.44 18.27
C VAL A 182 13.57 2.62 19.46
N TRP A 183 12.95 1.45 19.24
CA TRP A 183 12.28 0.67 20.28
C TRP A 183 13.16 0.33 21.49
N GLU A 184 14.36 -0.20 21.24
CA GLU A 184 15.30 -0.64 22.29
C GLU A 184 15.88 0.53 23.10
N ARG A 185 15.77 1.76 22.58
CA ARG A 185 16.22 2.99 23.26
C ARG A 185 15.14 3.67 24.08
N LEU A 186 13.88 3.23 23.95
CA LEU A 186 12.77 3.73 24.74
C LEU A 186 12.87 3.18 26.18
N SER A 187 12.46 3.99 27.15
CA SER A 187 12.27 3.53 28.53
C SER A 187 11.14 2.49 28.60
N SER A 188 11.15 1.64 29.63
CA SER A 188 10.08 0.66 29.85
C SER A 188 8.68 1.30 29.90
N ALA A 189 8.55 2.52 30.44
CA ALA A 189 7.28 3.24 30.48
C ALA A 189 6.79 3.63 29.07
N GLN A 190 7.69 4.08 28.20
CA GLN A 190 7.38 4.43 26.82
C GLN A 190 7.04 3.18 25.98
N GLN A 191 7.80 2.09 26.15
CA GLN A 191 7.48 0.80 25.53
C GLN A 191 6.09 0.29 25.96
N GLN A 192 5.75 0.43 27.25
CA GLN A 192 4.44 0.04 27.77
C GLN A 192 3.31 0.92 27.21
N GLN A 193 3.52 2.23 27.07
CA GLN A 193 2.55 3.14 26.47
C GLN A 193 2.23 2.73 25.02
N ILE A 194 3.26 2.51 24.20
CA ILE A 194 3.11 2.11 22.80
C ILE A 194 2.43 0.73 22.70
N THR A 195 2.89 -0.23 23.51
CA THR A 195 2.29 -1.57 23.60
C THR A 195 0.81 -1.50 23.96
N CYS A 196 0.44 -0.67 24.93
CA CYS A 196 -0.96 -0.49 25.33
C CYS A 196 -1.82 0.02 24.17
N TRP A 197 -1.29 0.92 23.34
CA TRP A 197 -2.04 1.41 22.18
C TRP A 197 -2.24 0.32 21.12
N PHE A 198 -1.19 -0.43 20.78
CA PHE A 198 -1.28 -1.52 19.80
C PHE A 198 -2.16 -2.67 20.27
N ASN A 199 -2.13 -3.00 21.55
CA ASN A 199 -2.95 -4.08 22.12
C ASN A 199 -4.47 -3.83 21.99
N GLN A 200 -4.90 -2.61 21.66
CA GLN A 200 -6.31 -2.33 21.37
C GLN A 200 -6.84 -3.13 20.18
N VAL A 201 -5.99 -3.56 19.23
CA VAL A 201 -6.47 -4.38 18.09
C VAL A 201 -6.96 -5.76 18.52
N ASN A 202 -6.53 -6.22 19.69
CA ASN A 202 -6.89 -7.54 20.20
C ASN A 202 -8.37 -7.56 20.56
N GLY A 203 -9.12 -8.50 19.97
CA GLY A 203 -10.56 -8.64 20.18
C GLY A 203 -11.44 -7.76 19.29
N LEU A 204 -10.87 -6.84 18.50
CA LEU A 204 -11.65 -6.04 17.56
C LEU A 204 -12.05 -6.85 16.32
N GLN A 205 -13.26 -6.57 15.85
CA GLN A 205 -13.80 -7.14 14.64
C GLN A 205 -13.28 -6.41 13.41
N THR A 206 -12.97 -7.20 12.38
CA THR A 206 -12.50 -6.73 11.07
C THR A 206 -13.45 -7.17 9.98
N VAL A 207 -13.44 -6.47 8.84
CA VAL A 207 -14.14 -6.96 7.65
C VAL A 207 -13.55 -8.31 7.27
N ASP A 208 -14.39 -9.22 6.80
CA ASP A 208 -14.01 -10.61 6.52
C ASP A 208 -13.34 -10.74 5.14
N ASN A 209 -12.13 -10.22 5.04
CA ASN A 209 -11.31 -10.16 3.83
C ASN A 209 -9.82 -10.03 4.23
N ASN A 210 -8.96 -9.42 3.40
CA ASN A 210 -7.56 -9.15 3.74
C ASN A 210 -7.36 -8.42 5.10
N TRP A 211 -8.39 -7.78 5.67
CA TRP A 211 -8.29 -7.09 6.95
C TRP A 211 -7.86 -7.97 8.12
N HIS A 212 -8.00 -9.30 8.04
CA HIS A 212 -7.47 -10.20 9.07
C HIS A 212 -5.94 -10.14 9.18
N LEU A 213 -5.23 -9.75 8.11
CA LEU A 213 -3.77 -9.59 8.11
C LEU A 213 -3.30 -8.41 8.96
N PHE A 214 -4.09 -7.34 9.09
CA PHE A 214 -3.66 -6.15 9.84
C PHE A 214 -3.45 -6.41 11.34
N PRO A 215 -4.43 -6.93 12.11
CA PRO A 215 -4.20 -7.27 13.51
C PRO A 215 -3.18 -8.42 13.66
N LEU A 216 -3.08 -9.34 12.70
CA LEU A 216 -2.02 -10.36 12.70
C LEU A 216 -0.63 -9.71 12.65
N THR A 217 -0.38 -8.78 11.73
CA THR A 217 0.90 -8.06 11.66
C THR A 217 1.22 -7.36 12.97
N VAL A 218 0.24 -6.68 13.59
CA VAL A 218 0.44 -6.06 14.91
C VAL A 218 0.82 -7.09 15.98
N GLN A 219 0.10 -8.22 16.04
CA GLN A 219 0.36 -9.28 17.01
C GLN A 219 1.76 -9.91 16.85
N PHE A 220 2.18 -10.17 15.62
CA PHE A 220 3.53 -10.67 15.32
C PHE A 220 4.59 -9.68 15.77
N VAL A 221 4.43 -8.40 15.43
CA VAL A 221 5.37 -7.35 15.83
C VAL A 221 5.42 -7.22 17.36
N MET A 222 4.27 -7.12 18.03
CA MET A 222 4.24 -6.99 19.50
C MET A 222 4.89 -8.19 20.17
N ARG A 223 4.66 -9.42 19.67
CA ARG A 223 5.34 -10.62 20.16
C ARG A 223 6.84 -10.56 19.94
N ALA A 224 7.30 -10.11 18.78
CA ALA A 224 8.72 -9.97 18.48
C ALA A 224 9.42 -8.90 19.34
N LEU A 225 8.73 -7.80 19.65
CA LEU A 225 9.29 -6.69 20.43
C LEU A 225 9.25 -6.92 21.96
N ASN A 226 8.18 -7.57 22.45
CA ASN A 226 7.93 -7.72 23.90
C ASN A 226 8.20 -9.13 24.43
N GLY A 227 8.47 -10.11 23.55
CA GLY A 227 8.59 -11.52 23.91
C GLY A 227 7.28 -12.16 24.40
N SER A 228 6.16 -11.44 24.36
CA SER A 228 4.85 -11.89 24.86
C SER A 228 3.72 -11.35 23.97
N GLY A 229 2.57 -12.04 23.98
CA GLY A 229 1.42 -11.72 23.13
C GLY A 229 1.01 -12.90 22.24
N ASP A 230 -0.29 -13.11 22.14
CA ASP A 230 -0.88 -14.19 21.35
C ASP A 230 -1.12 -13.72 19.92
N VAL A 231 -0.69 -14.56 18.98
CA VAL A 231 -0.98 -14.44 17.56
C VAL A 231 -2.24 -15.26 17.28
N SER A 232 -3.25 -14.63 16.67
CA SER A 232 -4.54 -15.28 16.42
C SER A 232 -4.44 -16.33 15.30
N ASN A 233 -4.39 -17.61 15.69
CA ASN A 233 -4.42 -18.70 14.71
C ASN A 233 -5.72 -18.70 13.89
N GLU A 234 -6.86 -18.31 14.48
CA GLU A 234 -8.15 -18.22 13.79
C GLU A 234 -8.10 -17.23 12.60
N LYS A 235 -7.53 -16.04 12.79
CA LYS A 235 -7.40 -15.05 11.72
C LYS A 235 -6.47 -15.55 10.62
N TYR A 236 -5.40 -16.25 10.98
CA TYR A 236 -4.44 -16.79 10.02
C TYR A 236 -5.08 -17.91 9.17
N GLU A 237 -5.75 -18.87 9.82
CA GLU A 237 -6.50 -19.91 9.10
C GLU A 237 -7.62 -19.33 8.24
N ARG A 238 -8.31 -18.27 8.70
CA ARG A 238 -9.29 -17.56 7.86
C ARG A 238 -8.67 -16.91 6.61
N ILE A 239 -7.42 -16.43 6.69
CA ILE A 239 -6.69 -15.96 5.49
C ILE A 239 -6.36 -17.12 4.56
N LYS A 240 -5.98 -18.29 5.08
CA LYS A 240 -5.69 -19.48 4.27
C LYS A 240 -6.92 -19.99 3.53
N GLU A 241 -8.11 -19.89 4.13
CA GLU A 241 -9.39 -20.18 3.46
C GLU A 241 -9.66 -19.27 2.24
N PHE A 242 -9.01 -18.11 2.15
CA PHE A 242 -9.11 -17.23 0.99
C PHE A 242 -8.17 -17.60 -0.16
N HIS A 243 -7.22 -18.51 0.06
CA HIS A 243 -6.32 -19.02 -0.98
C HIS A 243 -7.10 -19.91 -1.96
N VAL A 244 -6.95 -19.63 -3.26
CA VAL A 244 -7.66 -20.34 -4.33
C VAL A 244 -6.71 -21.19 -5.20
N GLY A 245 -5.44 -21.31 -4.81
CA GLY A 245 -4.39 -22.02 -5.54
C GLY A 245 -3.47 -21.11 -6.36
N GLY A 246 -2.29 -21.63 -6.72
CA GLY A 246 -1.27 -20.89 -7.50
C GLY A 246 -0.81 -19.59 -6.83
N GLY A 247 -0.84 -19.55 -5.50
CA GLY A 247 -0.55 -18.37 -4.70
C GLY A 247 -1.58 -17.22 -4.75
N TRP A 248 -2.76 -17.40 -5.38
CA TRP A 248 -3.80 -16.38 -5.46
C TRP A 248 -4.79 -16.46 -4.30
N PHE A 249 -5.31 -15.30 -3.90
CA PHE A 249 -6.35 -15.12 -2.88
C PHE A 249 -7.56 -14.41 -3.46
N ARG A 250 -8.76 -14.84 -3.07
CA ARG A 250 -10.00 -14.07 -3.21
C ARG A 250 -10.16 -13.16 -2.00
N ASP A 251 -10.40 -11.86 -2.20
CA ASP A 251 -10.50 -10.90 -1.08
C ASP A 251 -11.82 -11.01 -0.30
N GLY A 252 -11.98 -12.10 0.46
CA GLY A 252 -13.22 -12.51 1.10
C GLY A 252 -14.15 -13.32 0.18
N ALA A 253 -15.27 -13.80 0.73
CA ALA A 253 -16.19 -14.67 -0.02
C ALA A 253 -16.81 -14.03 -1.28
N HIS A 254 -16.94 -12.70 -1.29
CA HIS A 254 -17.49 -11.92 -2.42
C HIS A 254 -16.46 -10.93 -3.01
N GLY A 255 -15.18 -11.17 -2.74
CA GLY A 255 -14.07 -10.39 -3.28
C GLY A 255 -13.81 -10.66 -4.76
N ASN A 256 -13.03 -9.79 -5.38
CA ASN A 256 -12.49 -10.03 -6.72
C ASN A 256 -11.05 -10.55 -6.63
N TYR A 257 -10.55 -11.09 -7.74
CA TYR A 257 -9.11 -11.26 -7.95
C TYR A 257 -8.54 -9.95 -8.49
N ASP A 258 -7.87 -9.21 -7.62
CA ASP A 258 -7.19 -7.97 -7.99
C ASP A 258 -5.80 -7.88 -7.34
N TYR A 259 -5.14 -6.76 -7.57
CA TYR A 259 -3.79 -6.51 -7.11
C TYR A 259 -3.64 -6.32 -5.59
N TYR A 260 -4.73 -6.43 -4.78
CA TYR A 260 -4.56 -6.70 -3.35
C TYR A 260 -3.83 -8.01 -3.08
N ASN A 261 -3.78 -8.93 -4.05
CA ASN A 261 -2.83 -10.04 -3.98
C ASN A 261 -1.39 -9.54 -3.84
N ALA A 262 -0.99 -8.52 -4.62
CA ALA A 262 0.37 -8.00 -4.61
C ALA A 262 0.68 -7.17 -3.37
N TRP A 263 -0.06 -6.08 -3.15
CA TRP A 263 0.23 -5.14 -2.07
C TRP A 263 -0.49 -5.45 -0.76
N GLY A 264 -1.50 -6.31 -0.73
CA GLY A 264 -2.21 -6.71 0.48
C GLY A 264 -1.68 -8.04 1.02
N PHE A 265 -2.09 -9.15 0.38
CA PHE A 265 -1.77 -10.51 0.82
C PHE A 265 -0.26 -10.80 0.82
N HIS A 266 0.40 -10.74 -0.35
CA HIS A 266 1.82 -11.10 -0.45
C HIS A 266 2.73 -10.12 0.28
N TYR A 267 2.39 -8.82 0.34
CA TYR A 267 3.11 -7.87 1.19
C TYR A 267 3.04 -8.24 2.67
N SER A 268 1.85 -8.56 3.19
CA SER A 268 1.72 -8.96 4.60
C SER A 268 2.39 -10.30 4.88
N LEU A 269 2.18 -11.32 4.04
CA LEU A 269 2.81 -12.64 4.20
C LEU A 269 4.34 -12.54 4.21
N TYR A 270 4.91 -11.70 3.35
CA TYR A 270 6.34 -11.40 3.37
C TYR A 270 6.81 -10.90 4.73
N TRP A 271 6.16 -9.87 5.29
CA TRP A 271 6.57 -9.33 6.59
C TRP A 271 6.32 -10.30 7.74
N LEU A 272 5.26 -11.11 7.70
CA LEU A 272 5.05 -12.15 8.72
C LEU A 272 6.23 -13.15 8.75
N ASP A 273 6.71 -13.58 7.58
CA ASP A 273 7.90 -14.44 7.45
C ASP A 273 9.18 -13.73 7.91
N GLN A 274 9.35 -12.43 7.62
CA GLN A 274 10.52 -11.68 8.10
C GLN A 274 10.51 -11.45 9.62
N ILE A 275 9.33 -11.23 10.21
CA ILE A 275 9.18 -11.00 11.66
C ILE A 275 9.33 -12.31 12.44
N ASN A 276 8.78 -13.42 11.92
CA ASN A 276 8.87 -14.74 12.54
C ASN A 276 9.08 -15.83 11.47
N PRO A 277 10.33 -16.12 11.08
CA PRO A 277 10.66 -17.07 10.01
C PRO A 277 10.25 -18.53 10.26
N GLU A 278 9.92 -18.88 11.51
CA GLU A 278 9.51 -20.24 11.90
C GLU A 278 7.98 -20.43 11.85
N TYR A 279 7.21 -19.37 11.60
CA TYR A 279 5.74 -19.45 11.55
C TYR A 279 5.23 -19.87 10.17
N ASP A 280 4.75 -21.11 10.07
CA ASP A 280 4.23 -21.73 8.83
C ASP A 280 5.08 -21.39 7.56
N PRO A 281 6.42 -21.55 7.60
CA PRO A 281 7.28 -21.17 6.49
C PRO A 281 6.97 -21.99 5.23
N GLN A 282 6.44 -23.20 5.39
CA GLN A 282 6.01 -24.05 4.30
C GLN A 282 4.88 -23.40 3.51
N PHE A 283 3.76 -23.01 4.17
CA PHE A 283 2.68 -22.34 3.45
C PHE A 283 3.13 -20.98 2.90
N ILE A 284 3.73 -20.14 3.74
CA ILE A 284 4.02 -18.75 3.38
C ILE A 284 4.98 -18.66 2.18
N ARG A 285 6.12 -19.36 2.24
CA ARG A 285 7.14 -19.27 1.18
C ARG A 285 6.71 -19.98 -0.09
N SER A 286 6.04 -21.14 0.02
CA SER A 286 5.48 -21.83 -1.17
C SER A 286 4.38 -21.01 -1.83
N CYS A 287 3.49 -20.40 -1.06
CA CYS A 287 2.42 -19.54 -1.59
C CYS A 287 2.98 -18.33 -2.37
N MET A 288 4.00 -17.66 -1.85
CA MET A 288 4.67 -16.56 -2.56
C MET A 288 5.39 -17.06 -3.83
N ALA A 289 6.13 -18.17 -3.73
CA ALA A 289 6.84 -18.75 -4.87
C ALA A 289 5.89 -19.18 -6.00
N GLU A 290 4.77 -19.85 -5.67
CA GLU A 290 3.74 -20.22 -6.62
C GLU A 290 3.13 -19.01 -7.32
N PHE A 291 2.85 -17.93 -6.58
CA PHE A 291 2.23 -16.73 -7.13
C PHE A 291 3.09 -16.11 -8.25
N VAL A 292 4.40 -15.96 -8.01
CA VAL A 292 5.28 -15.31 -8.98
C VAL A 292 5.52 -16.13 -10.24
N THR A 293 5.24 -17.43 -10.24
CA THR A 293 5.36 -18.28 -11.45
C THR A 293 4.54 -17.76 -12.62
N THR A 294 3.35 -17.22 -12.34
CA THR A 294 2.42 -16.70 -13.35
C THR A 294 2.25 -15.19 -13.26
N TYR A 295 2.29 -14.60 -12.06
CA TYR A 295 2.10 -13.17 -11.86
C TYR A 295 3.17 -12.31 -12.56
N ARG A 296 4.42 -12.81 -12.66
CA ARG A 296 5.53 -12.13 -13.37
C ARG A 296 5.21 -11.78 -14.83
N TYR A 297 4.31 -12.52 -15.47
CA TYR A 297 3.90 -12.27 -16.86
C TYR A 297 2.94 -11.07 -17.00
N LEU A 298 2.44 -10.50 -15.90
CA LEU A 298 1.71 -9.23 -15.91
C LEU A 298 2.65 -8.02 -15.94
N MET A 299 3.95 -8.21 -15.70
CA MET A 299 4.94 -7.12 -15.65
C MET A 299 5.38 -6.73 -17.06
N THR A 300 5.49 -5.42 -17.30
CA THR A 300 5.95 -4.86 -18.57
C THR A 300 6.63 -3.49 -18.36
N PRO A 301 7.58 -3.10 -19.23
CA PRO A 301 8.08 -1.72 -19.27
C PRO A 301 7.03 -0.68 -19.69
N GLN A 302 5.87 -1.10 -20.21
CA GLN A 302 4.83 -0.24 -20.77
C GLN A 302 3.54 -0.28 -19.95
N GLY A 303 3.66 -0.02 -18.63
CA GLY A 303 2.52 0.06 -17.71
C GLY A 303 2.18 -1.26 -17.04
N ILE A 304 0.89 -1.51 -16.86
CA ILE A 304 0.37 -2.74 -16.26
C ILE A 304 -1.06 -2.98 -16.74
N PRO A 305 -1.47 -4.23 -17.06
CA PRO A 305 -2.86 -4.54 -17.36
C PRO A 305 -3.72 -4.37 -16.10
N PHE A 306 -4.08 -3.13 -15.78
CA PHE A 306 -4.69 -2.81 -14.50
C PHE A 306 -6.14 -3.28 -14.43
N PHE A 307 -6.45 -4.18 -13.50
CA PHE A 307 -7.79 -4.66 -13.19
C PHE A 307 -8.11 -4.54 -11.70
N GLY A 308 -9.39 -4.46 -11.37
CA GLY A 308 -9.86 -4.36 -10.00
C GLY A 308 -9.84 -2.94 -9.44
N ARG A 309 -9.52 -2.80 -8.14
CA ARG A 309 -9.64 -1.56 -7.37
C ARG A 309 -8.29 -0.98 -6.96
N SER A 310 -8.30 0.24 -6.43
CA SER A 310 -7.14 0.94 -5.87
C SER A 310 -5.99 1.16 -6.85
N ALA A 311 -6.32 1.71 -8.02
CA ALA A 311 -5.36 2.11 -9.05
C ALA A 311 -4.24 3.01 -8.54
N CYS A 312 -4.51 3.83 -7.53
CA CYS A 312 -3.52 4.70 -6.93
C CYS A 312 -2.38 3.97 -6.19
N TYR A 313 -2.45 2.64 -5.99
CA TYR A 313 -1.38 1.82 -5.37
C TYR A 313 -0.40 1.20 -6.38
N ARG A 314 -0.54 1.52 -7.68
CA ARG A 314 0.18 0.93 -8.81
C ARG A 314 1.70 0.81 -8.69
N LEU A 315 2.40 1.62 -7.89
CA LEU A 315 3.86 1.49 -7.78
C LEU A 315 4.26 0.23 -6.98
N ALA A 316 3.31 -0.39 -6.27
CA ALA A 316 3.54 -1.58 -5.45
C ALA A 316 3.43 -2.91 -6.21
N VAL A 317 3.11 -2.89 -7.51
CA VAL A 317 2.82 -4.09 -8.31
C VAL A 317 3.99 -5.08 -8.37
N SER A 318 5.24 -4.62 -8.23
CA SER A 318 6.43 -5.46 -8.21
C SER A 318 6.77 -6.04 -6.83
N ALA A 319 6.03 -5.69 -5.77
CA ALA A 319 6.32 -6.13 -4.39
C ALA A 319 6.45 -7.67 -4.25
N PRO A 320 5.59 -8.51 -4.87
CA PRO A 320 5.70 -9.97 -4.74
C PRO A 320 6.96 -10.54 -5.39
N LEU A 321 7.41 -9.95 -6.51
CA LEU A 321 8.65 -10.37 -7.18
C LEU A 321 9.87 -10.07 -6.30
N LEU A 322 9.89 -8.90 -5.65
CA LEU A 322 10.95 -8.54 -4.70
C LEU A 322 10.93 -9.44 -3.46
N ALA A 323 9.74 -9.73 -2.92
CA ALA A 323 9.56 -10.63 -1.78
C ALA A 323 10.18 -12.01 -2.05
N VAL A 324 9.81 -12.64 -3.18
CA VAL A 324 10.35 -13.96 -3.52
C VAL A 324 11.85 -13.92 -3.81
N ALA A 325 12.32 -12.91 -4.55
CA ALA A 325 13.74 -12.76 -4.85
C ALA A 325 14.61 -12.59 -3.59
N SER A 326 14.03 -12.14 -2.47
CA SER A 326 14.76 -11.97 -1.21
C SER A 326 15.08 -13.28 -0.50
N HIS A 327 14.38 -14.39 -0.79
CA HIS A 327 14.54 -15.65 -0.07
C HIS A 327 14.58 -16.91 -0.96
N SER A 328 14.33 -16.79 -2.28
CA SER A 328 14.40 -17.92 -3.22
C SER A 328 14.94 -17.50 -4.59
N LYS A 329 16.17 -17.92 -4.89
CA LYS A 329 16.78 -17.72 -6.22
C LYS A 329 16.24 -18.67 -7.29
N ASP A 330 15.68 -19.81 -6.87
CA ASP A 330 15.17 -20.85 -7.77
C ASP A 330 13.81 -20.45 -8.37
N ALA A 331 12.97 -19.76 -7.58
CA ALA A 331 11.64 -19.33 -8.04
C ALA A 331 11.70 -18.08 -8.93
N LEU A 332 12.59 -17.13 -8.63
CA LEU A 332 12.74 -15.89 -9.39
C LEU A 332 14.17 -15.35 -9.31
N GLN A 333 14.68 -14.90 -10.45
CA GLN A 333 15.99 -14.27 -10.51
C GLN A 333 15.92 -12.83 -9.98
N ILE A 334 16.89 -12.43 -9.15
CA ILE A 334 16.97 -11.08 -8.56
C ILE A 334 16.96 -9.99 -9.64
N GLY A 335 17.67 -10.20 -10.75
CA GLY A 335 17.74 -9.26 -11.86
C GLY A 335 16.38 -8.99 -12.52
N GLU A 336 15.47 -9.95 -12.51
CA GLU A 336 14.11 -9.79 -13.03
C GLU A 336 13.22 -9.02 -12.05
N ALA A 337 13.32 -9.31 -10.75
CA ALA A 337 12.64 -8.52 -9.72
C ALA A 337 13.12 -7.06 -9.73
N LYS A 338 14.43 -6.84 -9.93
CA LYS A 338 15.02 -5.52 -10.15
C LYS A 338 14.40 -4.84 -11.38
N ARG A 339 14.33 -5.53 -12.51
CA ARG A 339 13.73 -4.99 -13.75
C ARG A 339 12.26 -4.62 -13.55
N ALA A 340 11.50 -5.46 -12.85
CA ALA A 340 10.09 -5.21 -12.54
C ALA A 340 9.90 -3.93 -11.70
N LEU A 341 10.73 -3.73 -10.66
CA LEU A 341 10.73 -2.51 -9.87
C LEU A 341 11.15 -1.28 -10.70
N GLU A 342 12.28 -1.39 -11.41
CA GLU A 342 12.85 -0.34 -12.24
C GLU A 342 11.84 0.18 -13.26
N THR A 343 11.25 -0.73 -14.04
CA THR A 343 10.29 -0.41 -15.08
C THR A 343 9.00 0.18 -14.52
N THR A 344 8.47 -0.37 -13.43
CA THR A 344 7.27 0.15 -12.75
C THR A 344 7.49 1.59 -12.32
N LEU A 345 8.57 1.86 -11.57
CA LEU A 345 8.82 3.19 -11.04
C LEU A 345 9.10 4.20 -12.16
N ARG A 346 9.94 3.85 -13.14
CA ARG A 346 10.25 4.72 -14.28
C ARG A 346 9.01 5.05 -15.10
N TYR A 347 8.21 4.04 -15.43
CA TYR A 347 7.00 4.23 -16.22
C TYR A 347 6.00 5.15 -15.49
N PHE A 348 5.65 4.86 -14.23
CA PHE A 348 4.64 5.65 -13.54
C PHE A 348 5.17 7.01 -13.08
N ILE A 349 6.30 7.08 -12.38
CA ILE A 349 6.84 8.34 -11.84
C ILE A 349 7.31 9.24 -12.98
N GLY A 350 7.95 8.68 -14.02
CA GLY A 350 8.35 9.43 -15.21
C GLY A 350 7.16 10.02 -15.98
N ASN A 351 5.95 9.47 -15.82
CA ASN A 351 4.72 10.01 -16.41
C ASN A 351 3.83 10.79 -15.41
N GLY A 352 4.35 11.15 -14.22
CA GLY A 352 3.65 12.07 -13.29
C GLY A 352 2.95 11.41 -12.11
N ALA A 353 3.22 10.14 -11.82
CA ALA A 353 2.59 9.41 -10.72
C ALA A 353 2.86 9.94 -9.30
N MET A 354 3.78 10.89 -9.14
CA MET A 354 4.13 11.55 -7.88
C MET A 354 3.94 13.06 -8.04
N ARG A 355 3.25 13.68 -7.10
CA ARG A 355 3.07 15.15 -7.03
C ARG A 355 2.92 15.58 -5.58
N PHE A 356 3.34 16.79 -5.27
CA PHE A 356 3.13 17.39 -3.94
C PHE A 356 3.68 16.57 -2.77
N GLY A 357 4.69 15.73 -2.99
CA GLY A 357 5.26 14.85 -1.98
C GLY A 357 4.58 13.49 -1.81
N VAL A 358 3.59 13.14 -2.64
CA VAL A 358 2.74 11.96 -2.46
C VAL A 358 2.45 11.27 -3.81
N PRO A 359 2.23 9.94 -3.85
CA PRO A 359 1.71 9.31 -5.06
C PRO A 359 0.31 9.84 -5.38
N THR A 360 0.06 10.16 -6.66
CA THR A 360 -1.22 10.77 -7.07
C THR A 360 -2.41 9.86 -6.79
N GLN A 361 -3.58 10.46 -6.52
CA GLN A 361 -4.87 9.78 -6.36
C GLN A 361 -5.44 9.41 -7.75
N GLY A 362 -4.71 8.58 -8.48
CA GLY A 362 -5.01 8.13 -9.85
C GLY A 362 -3.82 7.36 -10.43
N LEU A 363 -3.67 7.34 -11.76
CA LEU A 363 -2.57 6.62 -12.44
C LEU A 363 -1.37 7.51 -12.78
N PHE A 364 -1.59 8.72 -13.26
CA PHE A 364 -0.52 9.66 -13.67
C PHE A 364 -0.77 11.09 -13.19
N ALA A 365 -1.95 11.32 -12.63
CA ALA A 365 -2.43 12.54 -12.04
C ALA A 365 -3.54 12.15 -11.07
N ASP A 366 -4.03 13.11 -10.28
CA ASP A 366 -5.24 12.90 -9.51
C ASP A 366 -6.43 12.75 -10.46
N ASP A 367 -7.18 11.66 -10.32
CA ASP A 367 -8.40 11.40 -11.08
C ASP A 367 -9.43 10.80 -10.14
N GLU A 368 -10.43 11.60 -9.74
CA GLU A 368 -11.50 11.17 -8.83
C GLU A 368 -12.27 9.95 -9.32
N ARG A 369 -12.22 9.64 -10.63
CA ARG A 369 -12.86 8.46 -11.19
C ARG A 369 -12.10 7.19 -10.82
N LEU A 370 -10.83 7.25 -10.43
CA LEU A 370 -9.97 6.08 -10.16
C LEU A 370 -9.71 5.84 -8.68
N VAL A 371 -10.36 6.62 -7.81
CA VAL A 371 -10.13 6.59 -6.36
C VAL A 371 -11.30 5.96 -5.65
N ASP A 372 -11.05 4.92 -4.86
CA ASP A 372 -12.07 4.27 -4.05
C ASP A 372 -12.55 5.18 -2.90
N ASN A 373 -13.79 5.02 -2.43
CA ASN A 373 -14.36 5.88 -1.38
C ASN A 373 -13.61 5.82 -0.05
N TYR A 374 -12.94 4.71 0.26
CA TYR A 374 -12.12 4.60 1.47
C TYR A 374 -10.75 5.29 1.34
N SER A 375 -10.34 5.71 0.14
CA SER A 375 -9.00 6.26 -0.06
C SER A 375 -8.93 7.76 0.20
N GLY A 376 -8.10 8.18 1.15
CA GLY A 376 -7.83 9.59 1.47
C GLY A 376 -6.68 10.18 0.66
N PRO A 377 -6.28 11.44 0.95
CA PRO A 377 -5.15 12.10 0.30
C PRO A 377 -3.84 11.32 0.41
N ALA A 378 -3.61 10.68 1.55
CA ALA A 378 -2.40 9.91 1.83
C ALA A 378 -2.53 8.40 1.57
N SER A 379 -3.71 7.90 1.20
CA SER A 379 -3.91 6.47 0.98
C SER A 379 -2.93 5.90 -0.04
N SER A 380 -2.62 6.66 -1.09
CA SER A 380 -1.77 6.22 -2.19
C SER A 380 -0.34 5.86 -1.77
N PHE A 381 0.11 6.19 -0.56
CA PHE A 381 1.42 5.78 -0.03
C PHE A 381 1.63 4.26 0.06
N TRP A 382 0.57 3.44 0.01
CA TRP A 382 0.76 2.00 -0.21
C TRP A 382 1.44 1.65 -1.53
N SER A 383 1.52 2.58 -2.49
CA SER A 383 2.42 2.50 -3.64
C SER A 383 3.89 2.25 -3.24
N LEU A 384 4.33 2.70 -2.07
CA LEU A 384 5.71 2.54 -1.61
C LEU A 384 6.03 1.13 -1.07
N ARG A 385 5.05 0.21 -1.04
CA ARG A 385 5.27 -1.16 -0.52
C ARG A 385 6.37 -1.93 -1.24
N ALA A 386 6.47 -1.80 -2.56
CA ALA A 386 7.58 -2.40 -3.32
C ALA A 386 8.93 -1.75 -2.99
N LEU A 387 8.96 -0.43 -2.84
CA LEU A 387 10.17 0.29 -2.41
C LEU A 387 10.61 -0.15 -1.02
N ASN A 388 9.67 -0.35 -0.08
CA ASN A 388 9.99 -0.79 1.28
C ASN A 388 10.66 -2.17 1.30
N ILE A 389 10.14 -3.14 0.52
CA ILE A 389 10.79 -4.45 0.38
C ILE A 389 12.17 -4.31 -0.28
N ALA A 390 12.25 -3.54 -1.37
CA ALA A 390 13.50 -3.34 -2.09
C ALA A 390 14.60 -2.78 -1.21
N LEU A 391 14.30 -1.73 -0.42
CA LEU A 391 15.24 -1.14 0.53
C LEU A 391 15.63 -2.15 1.63
N TYR A 392 14.67 -2.89 2.16
CA TYR A 392 14.91 -3.84 3.25
C TYR A 392 15.89 -4.95 2.85
N CYS A 393 15.66 -5.58 1.69
CA CYS A 393 16.46 -6.74 1.27
C CYS A 393 17.66 -6.38 0.38
N ALA A 394 17.87 -5.11 0.04
CA ALA A 394 18.80 -4.72 -1.01
C ALA A 394 20.23 -5.25 -0.83
N SER A 395 20.78 -5.06 0.37
CA SER A 395 22.14 -5.49 0.70
C SER A 395 22.24 -7.01 0.75
N ASP A 396 21.23 -7.67 1.31
CA ASP A 396 21.20 -9.13 1.50
C ASP A 396 21.23 -9.88 0.16
N ILE A 397 20.57 -9.32 -0.87
CA ILE A 397 20.51 -9.93 -2.22
C ILE A 397 21.34 -9.20 -3.28
N ASN A 398 22.13 -8.20 -2.90
CA ASN A 398 22.87 -7.33 -3.82
C ASN A 398 21.99 -6.71 -4.93
N LEU A 399 20.77 -6.30 -4.58
CA LEU A 399 19.75 -5.81 -5.53
C LEU A 399 20.28 -4.68 -6.41
N TRP A 400 20.98 -3.70 -5.82
CA TRP A 400 21.46 -2.52 -6.54
C TRP A 400 22.55 -2.84 -7.55
N LEU A 401 23.45 -3.78 -7.23
CA LEU A 401 24.59 -4.16 -8.06
C LEU A 401 24.24 -5.25 -9.08
N CYS A 402 23.19 -6.04 -8.83
CA CYS A 402 22.75 -7.09 -9.74
C CYS A 402 22.37 -6.52 -11.12
N GLU A 403 22.73 -7.21 -12.19
CA GLU A 403 22.32 -6.83 -13.55
C GLU A 403 20.78 -6.93 -13.69
N SER A 404 20.17 -5.90 -14.29
CA SER A 404 18.74 -5.91 -14.63
C SER A 404 18.50 -6.92 -15.75
N ARG A 405 17.56 -7.86 -15.56
CA ARG A 405 17.24 -8.90 -16.55
C ARG A 405 15.90 -8.63 -17.21
N GLN A 406 15.81 -8.91 -18.51
CA GLN A 406 14.60 -8.71 -19.29
C GLN A 406 13.39 -9.43 -18.68
N LEU A 407 12.25 -8.74 -18.65
CA LEU A 407 10.95 -9.31 -18.27
C LEU A 407 10.48 -10.33 -19.31
N PRO A 408 9.51 -11.21 -19.00
CA PRO A 408 9.02 -12.21 -19.96
C PRO A 408 8.57 -11.61 -21.30
N VAL A 409 7.87 -10.47 -21.27
CA VAL A 409 7.40 -9.76 -22.49
C VAL A 409 8.55 -9.11 -23.28
N GLU A 410 9.73 -8.97 -22.67
CA GLU A 410 10.89 -8.41 -23.35
C GLU A 410 11.64 -9.47 -24.18
N LEU A 411 11.44 -10.75 -23.88
CA LEU A 411 12.15 -11.89 -24.49
C LEU A 411 11.44 -12.44 -25.73
N GLN A 412 10.13 -12.74 -25.62
CA GLN A 412 9.35 -13.36 -26.70
C GLN A 412 7.85 -13.17 -26.49
N ASP A 413 7.06 -13.43 -27.53
CA ASP A 413 5.61 -13.50 -27.41
C ASP A 413 5.22 -14.66 -26.50
N PHE A 414 4.11 -14.48 -25.76
CA PHE A 414 3.59 -15.56 -24.93
C PHE A 414 2.07 -15.49 -24.82
N SER A 415 1.48 -16.65 -24.49
CA SER A 415 0.12 -16.73 -23.98
C SER A 415 0.04 -17.80 -22.91
N LEU A 416 -0.68 -17.53 -21.82
CA LEU A 416 -0.88 -18.47 -20.72
C LEU A 416 -2.20 -18.21 -20.00
N THR A 417 -2.64 -19.20 -19.22
CA THR A 417 -3.81 -19.07 -18.35
C THR A 417 -3.36 -19.17 -16.90
N ILE A 418 -3.79 -18.21 -16.08
CA ILE A 418 -3.71 -18.31 -14.62
C ILE A 418 -4.98 -19.01 -14.15
N GLU A 419 -4.96 -20.34 -14.16
CA GLU A 419 -6.12 -21.20 -13.93
C GLU A 419 -6.90 -20.88 -12.64
N PRO A 420 -6.28 -20.65 -11.46
CA PRO A 420 -7.00 -20.36 -10.21
C PRO A 420 -7.94 -19.15 -10.27
N VAL A 421 -7.64 -18.17 -11.12
CA VAL A 421 -8.39 -16.92 -11.25
C VAL A 421 -9.02 -16.75 -12.64
N ASN A 422 -8.93 -17.79 -13.48
CA ASN A 422 -9.47 -17.84 -14.84
C ASN A 422 -9.08 -16.62 -15.70
N LEU A 423 -7.80 -16.20 -15.58
CA LEU A 423 -7.24 -15.04 -16.27
C LEU A 423 -6.33 -15.50 -17.41
N PHE A 424 -6.70 -15.17 -18.64
CA PHE A 424 -5.84 -15.40 -19.80
C PHE A 424 -4.92 -14.19 -19.99
N VAL A 425 -3.62 -14.43 -20.12
CA VAL A 425 -2.61 -13.38 -20.29
C VAL A 425 -1.87 -13.62 -21.60
N MET A 426 -1.76 -12.57 -22.40
CA MET A 426 -1.01 -12.57 -23.65
C MET A 426 0.00 -11.42 -23.64
N GLY A 427 1.23 -11.70 -24.04
CA GLY A 427 2.29 -10.71 -24.19
C GLY A 427 2.77 -10.64 -25.62
N THR A 428 2.96 -9.43 -26.13
CA THR A 428 3.52 -9.16 -27.47
C THR A 428 4.90 -8.51 -27.30
N CYS A 429 5.94 -9.23 -27.72
CA CYS A 429 7.34 -8.82 -27.53
C CYS A 429 7.70 -7.59 -28.34
N GLU A 430 7.17 -7.42 -29.54
CA GLU A 430 7.48 -6.24 -30.36
C GLU A 430 7.00 -4.93 -29.70
N THR A 431 5.77 -4.93 -29.16
CA THR A 431 5.15 -3.75 -28.55
C THR A 431 5.39 -3.64 -27.05
N LYS A 432 5.93 -4.69 -26.43
CA LYS A 432 6.00 -4.89 -24.97
C LYS A 432 4.63 -4.80 -24.29
N GLU A 433 3.55 -5.04 -25.01
CA GLU A 433 2.19 -4.96 -24.49
C GLU A 433 1.80 -6.27 -23.81
N VAL A 434 1.15 -6.16 -22.65
CA VAL A 434 0.53 -7.31 -21.97
C VAL A 434 -0.96 -7.07 -21.87
N VAL A 435 -1.75 -8.05 -22.29
CA VAL A 435 -3.21 -8.03 -22.19
C VAL A 435 -3.67 -9.15 -21.26
N ALA A 436 -4.43 -8.80 -20.23
CA ALA A 436 -5.04 -9.73 -19.30
C ALA A 436 -6.56 -9.75 -19.49
N THR A 437 -7.13 -10.93 -19.77
CA THR A 437 -8.56 -11.10 -20.06
C THR A 437 -9.17 -12.15 -19.15
N PHE A 438 -10.10 -11.74 -18.28
CA PHE A 438 -10.89 -12.65 -17.48
C PHE A 438 -11.84 -13.45 -18.39
N ARG A 439 -11.81 -14.77 -18.27
CA ARG A 439 -12.69 -15.68 -19.05
C ARG A 439 -14.08 -15.84 -18.44
N SER A 440 -14.38 -15.10 -17.36
CA SER A 440 -15.68 -15.08 -16.70
C SER A 440 -16.08 -13.64 -16.39
N ASP A 441 -17.36 -13.35 -16.57
CA ASP A 441 -17.95 -12.09 -16.15
C ASP A 441 -18.14 -12.04 -14.63
N TYR A 442 -17.80 -10.89 -14.05
CA TYR A 442 -18.10 -10.58 -12.65
C TYR A 442 -19.53 -10.07 -12.44
N THR A 443 -20.21 -9.68 -13.51
CA THR A 443 -21.61 -9.26 -13.48
C THR A 443 -22.32 -9.67 -14.76
N GLN A 444 -23.52 -10.25 -14.59
CA GLN A 444 -24.44 -10.53 -15.70
C GLN A 444 -25.28 -9.30 -16.07
N GLN A 445 -25.37 -8.31 -15.17
CA GLN A 445 -26.16 -7.10 -15.36
C GLN A 445 -25.24 -5.97 -15.83
N GLN A 446 -25.08 -5.83 -17.15
CA GLN A 446 -24.26 -4.80 -17.77
C GLN A 446 -24.83 -4.35 -19.12
N SER A 447 -24.53 -3.11 -19.51
CA SER A 447 -24.79 -2.57 -20.85
C SER A 447 -23.52 -1.88 -21.38
N PRO A 448 -23.43 -1.60 -22.70
CA PRO A 448 -22.32 -0.80 -23.23
C PRO A 448 -22.11 0.54 -22.50
N LEU A 449 -23.19 1.16 -22.01
CA LEU A 449 -23.15 2.43 -21.27
C LEU A 449 -22.60 2.29 -19.85
N THR A 450 -22.64 1.11 -19.24
CA THR A 450 -22.10 0.89 -17.89
C THR A 450 -20.61 0.56 -17.90
N ARG A 451 -20.04 0.18 -19.05
CA ARG A 451 -18.63 -0.24 -19.24
C ARG A 451 -17.68 0.96 -19.35
N GLY A 452 -17.63 1.77 -18.30
CA GLY A 452 -16.76 2.94 -18.30
C GLY A 452 -16.65 3.62 -16.94
N LEU A 453 -15.70 4.53 -16.86
CA LEU A 453 -15.52 5.39 -15.70
C LEU A 453 -16.66 6.40 -15.63
N THR A 454 -17.34 6.45 -14.49
CA THR A 454 -18.37 7.45 -14.23
C THR A 454 -17.80 8.59 -13.42
N THR A 455 -18.05 9.82 -13.84
CA THR A 455 -17.64 11.03 -13.12
C THR A 455 -18.67 11.37 -12.04
N PRO A 456 -18.25 11.80 -10.83
CA PRO A 456 -19.15 12.38 -9.84
C PRO A 456 -20.01 13.51 -10.40
N SER A 457 -21.28 13.57 -10.01
CA SER A 457 -22.15 14.69 -10.34
C SER A 457 -21.72 15.96 -9.61
N TRP A 458 -22.14 17.14 -10.10
CA TRP A 458 -21.88 18.40 -9.40
C TRP A 458 -22.43 18.39 -7.96
N SER A 459 -23.61 17.81 -7.75
CA SER A 459 -24.21 17.68 -6.41
C SER A 459 -23.35 16.82 -5.47
N ALA A 460 -22.75 15.73 -5.98
CA ALA A 460 -21.85 14.89 -5.20
C ALA A 460 -20.56 15.64 -4.84
N ARG A 461 -19.98 16.38 -5.79
CA ARG A 461 -18.80 17.23 -5.53
C ARG A 461 -19.09 18.33 -4.51
N PHE A 462 -20.26 18.97 -4.59
CA PHE A 462 -20.68 19.99 -3.62
C PHE A 462 -20.86 19.39 -2.22
N LYS A 463 -21.48 18.20 -2.13
CA LYS A 463 -21.62 17.49 -0.86
C LYS A 463 -20.26 17.08 -0.28
N GLU A 464 -19.35 16.53 -1.09
CA GLU A 464 -17.98 16.20 -0.68
C GLU A 464 -17.21 17.43 -0.18
N TRP A 465 -17.35 18.57 -0.87
CA TRP A 465 -16.76 19.83 -0.43
C TRP A 465 -17.31 20.28 0.92
N LEU A 466 -18.64 20.25 1.09
CA LEU A 466 -19.31 20.69 2.31
C LEU A 466 -18.98 19.80 3.50
N THR A 467 -19.04 18.46 3.33
CA THR A 467 -18.89 17.51 4.44
C THR A 467 -17.46 17.05 4.64
N GLY A 468 -16.56 17.29 3.67
CA GLY A 468 -15.20 16.78 3.68
C GLY A 468 -15.10 15.27 3.60
N ARG A 469 -16.13 14.59 3.06
CA ARG A 469 -16.28 13.13 2.96
C ARG A 469 -16.47 12.74 1.50
N ALA A 470 -15.82 11.66 1.06
CA ALA A 470 -15.96 11.16 -0.30
C ALA A 470 -17.42 10.85 -0.68
N GLU A 471 -17.86 11.37 -1.83
CA GLU A 471 -19.18 11.09 -2.43
C GLU A 471 -19.06 10.61 -3.89
N ARG A 472 -17.89 10.10 -4.26
CA ARG A 472 -17.57 9.62 -5.61
C ARG A 472 -18.13 8.20 -5.88
N PRO A 473 -18.34 7.83 -7.16
CA PRO A 473 -18.86 6.51 -7.51
C PRO A 473 -17.79 5.42 -7.40
N LYS A 474 -18.22 4.18 -7.18
CA LYS A 474 -17.33 3.00 -7.20
C LYS A 474 -17.04 2.60 -8.65
N ASN A 475 -15.85 2.98 -9.15
CA ASN A 475 -15.41 2.74 -10.52
C ASN A 475 -14.53 1.49 -10.68
N ASN A 476 -15.00 0.37 -10.17
CA ASN A 476 -14.35 -0.91 -10.43
C ASN A 476 -14.82 -1.42 -11.81
N LEU A 477 -14.00 -1.21 -12.85
CA LEU A 477 -14.35 -1.59 -14.23
C LEU A 477 -14.64 -3.09 -14.38
N LEU A 478 -14.01 -3.93 -13.56
CA LEU A 478 -14.26 -5.37 -13.54
C LEU A 478 -15.70 -5.68 -13.14
N ARG A 479 -16.21 -4.97 -12.12
CA ARG A 479 -17.61 -5.05 -11.69
C ARG A 479 -18.59 -4.32 -12.61
N LYS A 480 -18.07 -3.60 -13.61
CA LYS A 480 -18.85 -2.94 -14.67
C LYS A 480 -18.87 -3.74 -15.98
N GLY A 481 -18.29 -4.94 -15.99
CA GLY A 481 -18.29 -5.85 -17.12
C GLY A 481 -17.16 -5.65 -18.12
N VAL A 482 -16.14 -4.85 -17.79
CA VAL A 482 -14.88 -4.85 -18.54
C VAL A 482 -14.08 -6.07 -18.10
N THR A 483 -13.73 -6.95 -19.03
CA THR A 483 -13.02 -8.19 -18.73
C THR A 483 -11.61 -8.23 -19.29
N SER A 484 -11.29 -7.37 -20.27
CA SER A 484 -9.99 -7.31 -20.93
C SER A 484 -9.26 -6.00 -20.63
N TYR A 485 -8.01 -6.12 -20.22
CA TYR A 485 -7.17 -5.03 -19.74
C TYR A 485 -5.82 -5.07 -20.42
N SER A 486 -5.50 -4.05 -21.21
CA SER A 486 -4.17 -3.84 -21.80
C SER A 486 -3.27 -3.07 -20.84
N SER A 487 -1.97 -3.35 -20.87
CA SER A 487 -0.95 -2.61 -20.14
C SER A 487 -0.82 -1.15 -20.56
N LYS A 488 -1.31 -0.82 -21.76
CA LYS A 488 -1.46 0.56 -22.25
C LYS A 488 -2.59 1.32 -21.55
N MET A 489 -3.42 0.64 -20.75
CA MET A 489 -4.45 1.22 -19.88
C MET A 489 -5.48 2.10 -20.61
N THR A 490 -5.77 1.80 -21.88
CA THR A 490 -6.68 2.61 -22.72
C THR A 490 -8.08 2.75 -22.13
N ALA A 491 -8.57 1.76 -21.36
CA ALA A 491 -9.86 1.82 -20.69
C ALA A 491 -9.97 2.87 -19.56
N PHE A 492 -8.85 3.50 -19.18
CA PHE A 492 -8.78 4.46 -18.08
C PHE A 492 -8.70 5.93 -18.53
N PHE A 493 -8.58 6.20 -19.83
CA PHE A 493 -8.39 7.54 -20.38
C PHE A 493 -9.62 8.07 -21.11
#